data_AF-A0A562LC33-F1
#
_entry.id   AF-A0A562LC33-F1
#
_cell.length_a   1.000
_cell.length_b   1.000
_cell.length_c   1.000
_cell.angle_alpha   90.00
_cell.angle_beta   90.00
_cell.angle_gamma   90.00
#
_symmetry.space_group_name_H-M   'P 1'
#
loop_
_entity.id
_entity.type
_entity.pdbx_description
1 polymer ?
#
loop_
_entity_poly.entity_id
_entity_poly.type
_entity_poly.pdbx_seq_one_letter_code
_entity_poly.pdbx_strand_id
1 'polypeptide(L)'
;MSLFLASLERPQLGLVAALAVSLICVIAIVWSVGSTDRVTYLGPDHGQEQTIAQVRLKTLPQGSYVIERGAIYKAMRAGCRYDVNYSPQVGRHVSARQRTKYIRSAVLVDCPSS
;
A
#
# COMPACT_ATOMS: atom_id res chain seq x y z
N MET A 1 49.87 23.20 18.76
CA MET A 1 49.29 22.76 17.48
C MET A 1 48.28 21.66 17.77
N SER A 2 46.97 21.96 17.84
CA SER A 2 45.87 20.96 17.87
C SER A 2 44.47 21.60 17.88
N LEU A 3 44.24 22.69 17.14
CA LEU A 3 42.91 23.31 17.02
C LEU A 3 42.29 23.13 15.61
N PHE A 4 43.01 22.54 14.67
CA PHE A 4 42.57 22.39 13.28
C PHE A 4 41.80 21.08 12.98
N LEU A 5 41.74 20.14 13.93
CA LEU A 5 41.05 18.85 13.70
C LEU A 5 39.57 18.86 14.08
N ALA A 6 39.11 19.80 14.92
CA ALA A 6 37.72 19.80 15.42
C ALA A 6 36.69 20.46 14.46
N SER A 7 37.14 21.10 13.38
CA SER A 7 36.26 21.86 12.47
C SER A 7 35.83 21.07 11.22
N LEU A 8 36.53 19.99 10.88
CA LEU A 8 36.27 19.20 9.67
C LEU A 8 35.17 18.13 9.83
N GLU A 9 34.84 17.69 11.04
CA GLU A 9 33.80 16.66 11.27
C GLU A 9 32.36 17.19 11.26
N ARG A 10 32.14 18.47 11.60
CA ARG A 10 30.79 19.07 11.68
C ARG A 10 30.06 19.30 10.35
N PRO A 11 30.69 19.79 9.27
CA PRO A 11 29.97 20.06 8.03
C PRO A 11 29.51 18.76 7.34
N GLN A 12 30.21 17.65 7.56
CA GLN A 12 29.83 16.36 6.99
C GLN A 12 28.63 15.73 7.71
N LEU A 13 28.55 15.84 9.03
CA LEU A 13 27.41 15.34 9.82
C LEU A 13 26.09 16.05 9.46
N GLY A 14 26.12 17.37 9.25
CA GLY A 14 24.93 18.13 8.84
C GLY A 14 24.42 17.72 7.45
N LEU A 15 25.34 17.50 6.51
CA LEU A 15 25.01 17.11 5.14
C LEU A 15 24.51 15.65 5.06
N VAL A 16 25.12 14.74 5.83
CA VAL A 16 24.67 13.35 5.96
C VAL A 16 23.30 13.27 6.64
N ALA A 17 23.08 14.04 7.71
CA ALA A 17 21.78 14.10 8.38
C ALA A 17 20.68 14.66 7.45
N ALA A 18 20.97 15.73 6.71
CA ALA A 18 20.03 16.30 5.74
C ALA A 18 19.68 15.30 4.62
N LEU A 19 20.68 14.57 4.10
CA LEU A 19 20.46 13.51 3.11
C LEU A 19 19.63 12.35 3.68
N ALA A 20 19.92 11.91 4.91
CA ALA A 20 19.17 10.85 5.57
C ALA A 20 17.71 11.25 5.80
N VAL A 21 17.45 12.47 6.28
CA VAL A 21 16.09 13.00 6.47
C VAL A 21 15.38 13.12 5.12
N SER A 22 16.04 13.66 4.10
CA SER A 22 15.47 13.76 2.75
C SER A 22 15.10 12.37 2.20
N LEU A 23 15.96 11.37 2.38
CA LEU A 23 15.71 10.00 1.93
C LEU A 23 14.50 9.39 2.67
N ILE A 24 14.42 9.58 3.99
CA ILE A 24 13.28 9.13 4.80
C ILE A 24 11.98 9.80 4.34
N CYS A 25 12.01 11.11 4.06
CA CYS A 25 10.85 11.83 3.53
C CYS A 25 10.41 11.30 2.16
N VAL A 26 11.35 11.06 1.24
CA VAL A 26 11.04 10.50 -0.08
C VAL A 26 10.42 9.10 0.07
N ILE A 27 10.99 8.25 0.92
CA ILE A 27 10.43 6.93 1.22
C ILE A 27 9.01 7.09 1.79
N ALA A 28 8.80 7.96 2.78
CA ALA A 28 7.50 8.18 3.38
C ALA A 28 6.43 8.61 2.35
N ILE A 29 6.78 9.49 1.41
CA ILE A 29 5.88 9.94 0.34
C ILE A 29 5.54 8.80 -0.62
N VAL A 30 6.53 8.01 -1.05
CA VAL A 30 6.29 6.85 -1.93
C VAL A 30 5.37 5.83 -1.23
N TRP A 31 5.56 5.63 0.07
CA TRP A 31 4.70 4.77 0.87
C TRP A 31 3.30 5.35 1.08
N SER A 32 3.13 6.67 1.10
CA SER A 32 1.81 7.30 1.26
C SER A 32 0.97 7.26 -0.02
N VAL A 33 1.58 7.34 -1.20
CA VAL A 33 0.85 7.31 -2.48
C VAL A 33 0.23 5.93 -2.75
N GLY A 34 0.89 4.85 -2.31
CA GLY A 34 0.39 3.50 -2.56
C GLY A 34 0.48 3.09 -4.03
N SER A 35 -0.05 1.91 -4.33
CA SER A 35 -0.35 1.47 -5.69
C SER A 35 -1.85 1.26 -5.79
N THR A 36 -2.42 1.59 -6.94
CA THR A 36 -3.86 1.51 -7.18
C THR A 36 -4.14 0.54 -8.30
N ASP A 37 -5.04 -0.41 -8.07
CA ASP A 37 -5.60 -1.28 -9.10
C ASP A 37 -7.08 -0.99 -9.28
N ARG A 38 -7.55 -1.04 -10.53
CA ARG A 38 -8.98 -0.97 -10.85
C ARG A 38 -9.54 -2.38 -10.94
N VAL A 39 -10.47 -2.73 -10.06
CA VAL A 39 -11.07 -4.07 -9.97
C VAL A 39 -12.57 -4.02 -9.75
N THR A 40 -13.29 -4.97 -10.32
CA THR A 40 -14.68 -5.25 -9.94
C THR A 40 -14.69 -6.14 -8.71
N TYR A 41 -15.36 -5.70 -7.66
CA TYR A 41 -15.53 -6.47 -6.43
C TYR A 41 -16.65 -7.50 -6.62
N LEU A 42 -16.36 -8.79 -6.41
CA LEU A 42 -17.31 -9.89 -6.61
C LEU A 42 -17.82 -10.50 -5.29
N GLY A 43 -17.47 -9.91 -4.16
CA GLY A 43 -17.78 -10.45 -2.83
C GLY A 43 -16.57 -11.03 -2.09
N PRO A 44 -16.75 -11.50 -0.86
CA PRO A 44 -15.72 -12.22 -0.12
C PRO A 44 -15.32 -13.52 -0.85
N ASP A 45 -14.02 -13.83 -0.83
CA ASP A 45 -13.53 -15.11 -1.33
C ASP A 45 -13.72 -16.18 -0.25
N HIS A 46 -14.78 -16.98 -0.39
CA HIS A 46 -15.08 -18.08 0.52
C HIS A 46 -14.18 -19.32 0.29
N GLY A 47 -13.40 -19.36 -0.80
CA GLY A 47 -12.46 -20.43 -1.08
C GLY A 47 -11.09 -20.24 -0.43
N GLN A 48 -10.88 -19.15 0.29
CA GLN A 48 -9.61 -18.83 0.95
C GLN A 48 -9.81 -18.50 2.43
N GLU A 49 -8.76 -18.68 3.22
CA GLU A 49 -8.78 -18.48 4.67
C GLU A 49 -9.09 -17.01 5.01
N GLN A 50 -10.18 -16.81 5.76
CA GLN A 50 -10.58 -15.51 6.30
C GLN A 50 -10.27 -15.47 7.78
N THR A 51 -9.76 -14.34 8.25
CA THR A 51 -9.57 -14.13 9.69
C THR A 51 -10.73 -13.34 10.28
N ILE A 52 -10.79 -13.27 11.61
CA ILE A 52 -11.77 -12.46 12.33
C ILE A 52 -11.60 -10.98 11.95
N ALA A 53 -10.37 -10.52 11.72
CA ALA A 53 -10.07 -9.13 11.41
C ALA A 53 -10.07 -8.80 9.90
N GLN A 54 -9.79 -9.78 9.03
CA GLN A 54 -9.52 -9.53 7.62
C GLN A 54 -10.31 -10.46 6.69
N VAL A 55 -10.66 -9.92 5.52
CA VAL A 55 -11.41 -10.61 4.45
C VAL A 55 -10.59 -10.60 3.18
N ARG A 56 -10.46 -11.77 2.55
CA ARG A 56 -9.96 -11.89 1.19
C ARG A 56 -11.07 -11.57 0.21
N LEU A 57 -10.78 -10.74 -0.79
CA LEU A 57 -11.77 -10.29 -1.76
C LEU A 57 -11.65 -11.08 -3.07
N LYS A 58 -12.79 -11.54 -3.58
CA LYS A 58 -12.90 -12.03 -4.94
C LYS A 58 -13.05 -10.83 -5.87
N THR A 59 -12.20 -10.74 -6.90
CA THR A 59 -12.11 -9.57 -7.78
C THR A 59 -11.98 -9.97 -9.25
N LEU A 60 -12.35 -9.06 -10.15
CA LEU A 60 -12.08 -9.15 -11.59
C LEU A 60 -11.33 -7.89 -12.06
N PRO A 61 -10.12 -7.98 -12.66
CA PRO A 61 -9.33 -9.21 -12.83
C PRO A 61 -8.92 -9.84 -11.48
N GLN A 62 -8.69 -11.16 -11.49
CA GLN A 62 -8.33 -11.89 -10.28
C GLN A 62 -7.00 -11.40 -9.69
N GLY A 63 -7.03 -11.03 -8.41
CA GLY A 63 -5.83 -10.74 -7.62
C GLY A 63 -6.00 -11.14 -6.14
N SER A 64 -4.88 -11.24 -5.43
CA SER A 64 -4.86 -11.57 -3.99
C SER A 64 -5.01 -10.28 -3.18
N TYR A 65 -6.25 -9.85 -2.93
CA TYR A 65 -6.54 -8.65 -2.14
C TYR A 65 -7.11 -9.01 -0.78
N VAL A 66 -6.63 -8.32 0.25
CA VAL A 66 -7.08 -8.47 1.64
C VAL A 66 -7.48 -7.09 2.16
N ILE A 67 -8.62 -7.03 2.85
CA ILE A 67 -9.10 -5.81 3.49
C ILE A 67 -9.53 -6.12 4.93
N GLU A 68 -9.38 -5.15 5.82
CA GLU A 68 -9.92 -5.27 7.17
C GLU A 68 -11.45 -5.24 7.18
N ARG A 69 -12.09 -5.93 8.14
CA ARG A 69 -13.55 -5.91 8.37
C ARG A 69 -14.04 -4.57 8.96
N GLY A 70 -13.56 -3.45 8.40
CA GLY A 70 -13.85 -2.09 8.83
C GLY A 70 -14.91 -1.40 7.96
N ALA A 71 -14.94 -0.07 8.06
CA ALA A 71 -15.88 0.79 7.32
C ALA A 71 -15.75 0.66 5.80
N ILE A 72 -14.52 0.54 5.28
CA ILE A 72 -14.26 0.44 3.83
C ILE A 72 -14.91 -0.83 3.28
N TYR A 73 -14.64 -2.00 3.89
CA TYR A 73 -15.25 -3.26 3.49
C TYR A 73 -16.78 -3.23 3.54
N LYS A 74 -17.36 -2.66 4.61
CA LYS A 74 -18.81 -2.54 4.77
C LYS A 74 -19.47 -1.63 3.74
N ALA A 75 -18.74 -0.66 3.20
CA ALA A 75 -19.23 0.25 2.16
C ALA A 75 -19.15 -0.37 0.75
N MET A 76 -18.33 -1.40 0.55
CA MET A 76 -18.18 -2.05 -0.75
C MET A 76 -19.39 -2.92 -1.09
N ARG A 77 -19.83 -2.81 -2.34
CA ARG A 77 -20.94 -3.58 -2.92
C ARG A 77 -20.44 -4.48 -4.04
N ALA A 78 -20.85 -5.75 -4.01
CA ALA A 78 -20.51 -6.71 -5.05
C ALA A 78 -21.12 -6.28 -6.39
N GLY A 79 -20.40 -6.54 -7.49
CA GLY A 79 -20.73 -6.11 -8.84
C GLY A 79 -20.21 -4.73 -9.22
N CYS A 80 -19.79 -3.90 -8.26
CA CYS A 80 -19.25 -2.56 -8.54
C CYS A 80 -17.74 -2.57 -8.78
N ARG A 81 -17.27 -1.60 -9.56
CA ARG A 81 -15.86 -1.37 -9.85
C ARG A 81 -15.28 -0.32 -8.92
N TYR A 82 -14.11 -0.64 -8.36
CA TYR A 82 -13.39 0.19 -7.42
C TYR A 82 -11.94 0.38 -7.84
N ASP A 83 -11.41 1.55 -7.55
CA ASP A 83 -9.98 1.79 -7.50
C ASP A 83 -9.51 1.47 -6.08
N VAL A 84 -8.84 0.32 -5.93
CA VAL A 84 -8.33 -0.16 -4.65
C VAL A 84 -6.88 0.25 -4.47
N ASN A 85 -6.60 1.05 -3.44
CA ASN A 85 -5.26 1.47 -3.09
C ASN A 85 -4.67 0.53 -2.03
N TYR A 86 -3.41 0.13 -2.22
CA TYR A 86 -2.68 -0.75 -1.31
C TYR A 86 -1.23 -0.31 -1.16
N SER A 87 -0.58 -0.78 -0.09
CA SER A 87 0.84 -0.49 0.17
C SER A 87 1.73 -0.91 -1.01
N PRO A 88 2.62 -0.06 -1.54
CA PRO A 88 3.59 -0.50 -2.50
C PRO A 88 4.59 -1.39 -1.75
N GLN A 89 4.84 -2.59 -2.25
CA GLN A 89 5.79 -3.49 -1.60
C GLN A 89 7.09 -3.53 -2.40
N VAL A 90 8.17 -3.09 -1.78
CA VAL A 90 9.55 -3.13 -2.31
C VAL A 90 10.16 -4.51 -2.01
N GLY A 91 10.66 -5.24 -3.00
CA GLY A 91 11.27 -6.57 -2.81
C GLY A 91 11.20 -7.49 -4.04
N ARG A 92 11.56 -8.77 -3.86
CA ARG A 92 11.60 -9.80 -4.93
C ARG A 92 10.32 -9.78 -5.79
N HIS A 93 10.51 -9.88 -7.11
CA HIS A 93 9.43 -10.04 -8.09
C HIS A 93 8.68 -11.34 -7.81
N VAL A 94 7.59 -11.26 -7.05
CA VAL A 94 6.56 -12.31 -6.99
C VAL A 94 5.49 -11.94 -8.00
N SER A 95 4.93 -12.92 -8.71
CA SER A 95 3.84 -12.66 -9.66
C SER A 95 2.74 -11.83 -9.00
N ALA A 96 2.28 -10.77 -9.67
CA ALA A 96 1.31 -9.82 -9.13
C ALA A 96 0.00 -10.49 -8.67
N ARG A 97 -0.31 -11.70 -9.20
CA ARG A 97 -1.47 -12.51 -8.80
C ARG A 97 -1.27 -13.29 -7.49
N GLN A 98 -0.04 -13.71 -7.18
CA GLN A 98 0.28 -14.46 -5.97
C GLN A 98 0.59 -13.55 -4.77
N ARG A 99 0.85 -12.26 -5.03
CA ARG A 99 1.21 -11.30 -4.00
C ARG A 99 -0.04 -10.80 -3.26
N THR A 100 -0.12 -11.06 -1.95
CA THR A 100 -1.17 -10.50 -1.09
C THR A 100 -1.04 -8.99 -0.99
N LYS A 101 -2.08 -8.26 -1.40
CA LYS A 101 -2.20 -6.79 -1.39
C LYS A 101 -3.18 -6.38 -0.30
N TYR A 102 -2.67 -5.66 0.70
CA TYR A 102 -3.49 -5.13 1.80
C TYR A 102 -4.09 -3.79 1.41
N ILE A 103 -5.40 -3.77 1.22
CA ILE A 103 -6.17 -2.60 0.81
C ILE A 103 -6.22 -1.60 1.98
N ARG A 104 -5.86 -0.35 1.68
CA ARG A 104 -5.92 0.79 2.60
C ARG A 104 -7.12 1.67 2.33
N SER A 105 -7.55 1.76 1.07
CA SER A 105 -8.75 2.49 0.66
C SER A 105 -9.33 1.88 -0.62
N ALA A 106 -10.62 2.09 -0.83
CA ALA A 106 -11.33 1.71 -2.04
C ALA A 106 -12.23 2.88 -2.45
N VAL A 107 -12.04 3.38 -3.67
CA VAL A 107 -12.86 4.46 -4.24
C VAL A 107 -13.80 3.86 -5.26
N LEU A 108 -15.09 4.12 -5.12
CA LEU A 108 -16.09 3.66 -6.09
C LEU A 108 -15.87 4.39 -7.43
N VAL A 109 -15.69 3.62 -8.50
CA VAL A 109 -15.56 4.14 -9.87
C VAL A 109 -16.92 4.09 -10.56
N ASP A 110 -17.56 2.94 -10.55
CA ASP A 110 -18.87 2.71 -11.13
C ASP A 110 -19.57 1.53 -10.48
N CYS A 111 -20.90 1.58 -10.42
CA CYS A 111 -21.75 0.46 -10.09
C CYS A 111 -22.74 0.30 -11.25
N PRO A 112 -22.82 -0.88 -11.90
CA PRO A 112 -23.90 -1.12 -12.83
C PRO A 112 -25.23 -0.96 -12.10
N SER A 113 -26.14 -0.18 -12.70
CA SER A 113 -27.53 -0.13 -12.28
C SER A 113 -28.12 -1.52 -12.47
N SER A 114 -28.58 -2.12 -11.37
CA SER A 114 -29.30 -3.40 -11.34
C SER A 114 -30.40 -3.49 -12.38
#